data_AF-D2PXL7-F1
#
_entry.id   AF-D2PXL7-F1
#
_cell.length_a   1.000
_cell.length_b   1.000
_cell.length_c   1.000
_cell.angle_alpha   90.00
_cell.angle_beta   90.00
_cell.angle_gamma   90.00
#
_symmetry.space_group_name_H-M   'P 1'
#
loop_
_entity.id
_entity.type
_entity.pdbx_description
1 polymer ?
#
loop_
_entity_poly.entity_id
_entity_poly.type
_entity_poly.pdbx_seq_one_letter_code
_entity_poly.pdbx_strand_id
1 'polypeptide(L)'
;MPKTSAATPPLLRRVNAGKLLGVLSTAGAMTGTGLIEATGLTRATVHAVCNDLIAMGWVVELEPERDDSTVGRPSRRFEFNSQAGYVLGIDVGAGKTTVLVANLRGETLAKAGRSFAAVKEPADRTELVDAAVVEAMTAAGVSDEDVIAAGVGVAAPVDRAGNILAADEFWRRFDTGLTARLSKVHGWPALLENDANLAVLGEHWRGEGQGVDDLVVLLASERFGSGLMDSGRLLHGSRGGAGEMLYLKLVEGVGDTHGIARIARERGTAAVADPAVATLLRELALEAAEDAALADEAAGRAAGRADTGGMSGGAWAGDASGGAEGGGASGGADAGGASGSGGLASAGGEGSETGRATAGGSDGRAGTGNQSGTAGAGVVTAEMVFRAAAEGDAVAAEILGDIAVRTARVVATVGILFNPELVVLGGAVAEAAKSLLPSIEQQLSTFTTTPPQVAVSSLGDTIVSVGAVRHALNYVEQNALDLTLTARRF
;
A
#
# COMPACT_ATOMS: atom_id res chain seq x y z
N MET A 1 24.66 -32.92 -19.64
CA MET A 1 24.42 -32.52 -18.23
C MET A 1 25.24 -31.28 -17.94
N PRO A 2 24.64 -30.14 -17.56
CA PRO A 2 25.44 -28.99 -17.16
C PRO A 2 26.18 -29.35 -15.86
N LYS A 3 27.50 -29.12 -15.82
CA LYS A 3 28.32 -29.35 -14.64
C LYS A 3 27.83 -28.42 -13.53
N THR A 4 27.33 -29.00 -12.45
CA THR A 4 27.07 -28.28 -11.20
C THR A 4 28.39 -27.67 -10.73
N SER A 5 28.52 -26.35 -10.84
CA SER A 5 29.70 -25.63 -10.34
C SER A 5 29.84 -25.91 -8.85
N ALA A 6 31.02 -26.35 -8.40
CA ALA A 6 31.31 -26.50 -6.98
C ALA A 6 31.11 -25.14 -6.28
N ALA A 7 30.42 -25.14 -5.14
CA ALA A 7 30.18 -23.93 -4.37
C ALA A 7 31.53 -23.34 -3.90
N THR A 8 31.82 -22.10 -4.29
CA THR A 8 33.06 -21.43 -3.90
C THR A 8 33.02 -21.04 -2.41
N PRO A 9 34.17 -20.92 -1.73
CA PRO A 9 34.19 -20.51 -0.32
C PRO A 9 33.44 -19.19 -0.01
N PRO A 10 33.49 -18.14 -0.86
CA PRO A 10 32.68 -16.94 -0.67
C PRO A 10 31.16 -17.21 -0.78
N LEU A 11 30.74 -18.06 -1.72
CA LEU A 11 29.33 -18.42 -1.90
C LEU A 11 28.79 -19.21 -0.71
N LEU A 12 29.57 -20.16 -0.19
CA LEU A 12 29.23 -20.90 1.03
C LEU A 12 29.10 -19.96 2.24
N ARG A 13 30.02 -18.99 2.37
CA ARG A 13 29.97 -18.00 3.45
C ARG A 13 28.71 -17.13 3.36
N ARG A 14 28.34 -16.70 2.14
CA ARG A 14 27.12 -15.93 1.87
C ARG A 14 25.85 -16.71 2.22
N VAL A 15 25.77 -17.99 1.83
CA VAL A 15 24.66 -18.88 2.17
C VAL A 15 24.54 -19.06 3.69
N ASN A 16 25.65 -19.26 4.38
CA ASN A 16 25.65 -19.40 5.84
C ASN A 16 25.23 -18.10 6.55
N ALA A 17 25.64 -16.94 6.03
CA ALA A 17 25.22 -15.63 6.54
C ALA A 17 23.72 -15.40 6.39
N GLY A 18 23.15 -15.72 5.22
CA GLY A 18 21.70 -15.66 5.02
C GLY A 18 20.95 -16.59 5.98
N LYS A 19 21.45 -17.81 6.21
CA LYS A 19 20.84 -18.76 7.14
C LYS A 19 20.83 -18.26 8.59
N LEU A 20 21.96 -17.71 9.06
CA LEU A 20 22.05 -17.16 10.42
C LEU A 20 21.19 -15.92 10.60
N LEU A 21 21.19 -15.03 9.61
CA LEU A 21 20.38 -13.81 9.64
C LEU A 21 18.88 -14.14 9.66
N GLY A 22 18.44 -15.12 8.87
CA GLY A 22 17.04 -15.57 8.87
C GLY A 22 16.59 -16.18 10.19
N VAL A 23 17.47 -16.87 10.92
CA VAL A 23 17.16 -17.37 12.27
C VAL A 23 17.08 -16.22 13.28
N LEU A 24 18.05 -15.30 13.24
CA LEU A 24 18.13 -14.18 14.19
C LEU A 24 17.02 -13.14 13.97
N SER A 25 16.55 -12.94 12.74
CA SER A 25 15.51 -11.94 12.43
C SER A 25 14.15 -12.29 13.04
N THR A 26 13.87 -13.59 13.24
CA THR A 26 12.62 -14.08 13.85
C THR A 26 12.77 -14.44 15.33
N ALA A 27 14.00 -14.51 15.85
CA ALA A 27 14.28 -14.84 17.24
C ALA A 27 14.66 -13.60 18.08
N GLY A 28 14.54 -13.72 19.41
CA GLY A 28 15.20 -12.82 20.35
C GLY A 28 16.70 -13.11 20.45
N ALA A 29 17.36 -12.60 21.49
CA ALA A 29 18.77 -12.87 21.74
C ALA A 29 19.07 -14.39 21.83
N MET A 30 20.03 -14.87 21.04
CA MET A 30 20.42 -16.27 20.99
C MET A 30 21.86 -16.49 21.42
N THR A 31 22.13 -17.58 22.13
CA THR A 31 23.51 -18.01 22.40
C THR A 31 24.16 -18.60 21.14
N GLY A 32 25.49 -18.59 21.07
CA GLY A 32 26.21 -19.29 20.01
C GLY A 32 25.85 -20.78 19.91
N THR A 33 25.52 -21.44 21.03
CA THR A 33 25.03 -22.83 21.03
C THR A 33 23.64 -22.95 20.42
N GLY A 34 22.71 -22.05 20.79
CA GLY A 34 21.37 -22.05 20.18
C GLY A 34 21.40 -21.82 18.67
N LEU A 35 22.31 -20.98 18.19
CA LEU A 35 22.51 -20.78 16.74
C LEU A 35 23.07 -22.03 16.05
N ILE A 36 23.96 -22.79 16.70
CA ILE A 36 24.46 -24.07 16.18
C ILE A 36 23.29 -25.05 16.02
N GLU A 37 22.44 -25.18 17.04
CA GLU A 37 21.29 -26.10 17.03
C GLU A 37 20.28 -25.71 15.96
N ALA A 38 19.92 -24.42 15.86
CA ALA A 38 18.94 -23.94 14.89
C ALA A 38 19.44 -24.01 13.43
N THR A 39 20.75 -23.85 13.21
CA THR A 39 21.31 -23.80 11.84
C THR A 39 22.01 -25.08 11.40
N GLY A 40 22.38 -25.97 12.32
CA GLY A 40 23.23 -27.14 12.04
C GLY A 40 24.66 -26.79 11.62
N LEU A 41 25.10 -25.54 11.76
CA LEU A 41 26.45 -25.10 11.42
C LEU A 41 27.45 -25.39 12.54
N THR A 42 28.73 -25.54 12.20
CA THR A 42 29.78 -25.74 13.21
C THR A 42 30.00 -24.46 14.03
N ARG A 43 30.45 -24.60 15.28
CA ARG A 43 30.78 -23.45 16.16
C ARG A 43 31.70 -22.43 15.50
N ALA A 44 32.76 -22.90 14.83
CA ALA A 44 33.73 -22.03 14.15
C ALA A 44 33.05 -21.21 13.03
N THR A 45 32.13 -21.83 12.29
CA THR A 45 31.37 -21.16 11.22
C THR A 45 30.42 -20.13 11.80
N VAL A 46 29.64 -20.50 12.83
CA VAL A 46 28.70 -19.57 13.49
C VAL A 46 29.42 -18.34 14.00
N HIS A 47 30.52 -18.50 14.75
CA HIS A 47 31.24 -17.36 15.29
C HIS A 47 31.89 -16.49 14.21
N ALA A 48 32.44 -17.08 13.15
CA ALA A 48 33.04 -16.33 12.04
C ALA A 48 31.99 -15.51 11.30
N VAL A 49 30.84 -16.12 10.96
CA VAL A 49 29.76 -15.45 10.25
C VAL A 49 29.07 -14.41 11.12
N CYS A 50 28.86 -14.66 12.41
CA CYS A 50 28.35 -13.63 13.33
C CYS A 50 29.30 -12.43 13.41
N ASN A 51 30.62 -12.64 13.45
CA ASN A 51 31.58 -11.53 13.43
C ASN A 51 31.49 -10.73 12.13
N ASP A 52 31.32 -11.39 10.98
CA ASP A 52 31.12 -10.74 9.69
C ASP A 52 29.82 -9.91 9.71
N LEU A 53 28.71 -10.47 10.22
CA LEU A 53 27.42 -9.77 10.35
C LEU A 53 27.44 -8.62 11.36
N ILE A 54 28.22 -8.73 12.45
CA ILE A 54 28.46 -7.64 13.40
C ILE A 54 29.22 -6.51 12.72
N ALA A 55 30.28 -6.83 11.95
CA ALA A 55 31.03 -5.84 11.20
C ALA A 55 30.18 -5.11 10.15
N MET A 56 29.16 -5.80 9.60
CA MET A 56 28.17 -5.22 8.69
C MET A 56 27.04 -4.46 9.41
N GLY A 57 26.91 -4.57 10.73
CA GLY A 57 25.88 -3.90 11.53
C GLY A 57 24.54 -4.64 11.67
N TRP A 58 24.39 -5.81 11.05
CA TRP A 58 23.15 -6.61 11.08
C TRP A 58 22.90 -7.33 12.40
N VAL A 59 23.97 -7.61 13.14
CA VAL A 59 23.94 -8.34 14.42
C VAL A 59 24.70 -7.54 15.46
N VAL A 60 24.20 -7.55 16.69
CA VAL A 60 24.93 -7.04 17.86
C VAL A 60 25.32 -8.22 18.75
N GLU A 61 26.51 -8.13 19.35
CA GLU A 61 26.90 -9.02 20.44
C GLU A 61 26.43 -8.42 21.76
N LEU A 62 25.71 -9.21 22.55
CA LEU A 62 25.22 -8.80 23.85
C LEU A 62 26.17 -9.28 24.95
N GLU A 63 26.19 -8.54 26.06
CA GLU A 63 26.89 -8.97 27.26
C GLU A 63 26.36 -10.33 27.75
N PRO A 64 27.24 -11.21 28.26
CA PRO A 64 26.80 -12.50 28.76
C PRO A 64 25.92 -12.32 30.00
N GLU A 65 24.74 -12.93 29.99
CA GLU A 65 23.97 -13.10 31.23
C GLU A 65 24.76 -14.03 32.15
N ARG A 66 25.17 -13.53 33.31
CA ARG A 66 25.78 -14.35 34.36
C ARG A 66 24.65 -15.09 35.06
N ASP A 67 24.55 -16.39 34.80
CA ASP A 67 23.83 -17.29 35.67
C ASP A 67 24.85 -17.88 36.66
N ASP A 68 24.79 -17.45 37.91
CA ASP A 68 25.69 -17.87 39.00
C ASP A 68 25.66 -19.41 39.24
N SER A 69 24.71 -20.13 38.64
CA SER A 69 24.57 -21.58 38.71
C SER A 69 25.37 -22.38 37.66
N THR A 70 25.91 -21.74 36.61
CA THR A 70 26.62 -22.43 35.51
C THR A 70 28.15 -22.32 35.61
N VAL A 71 28.83 -23.45 35.79
CA VAL A 71 30.30 -23.53 35.79
C VAL A 71 30.82 -23.53 34.36
N GLY A 72 31.38 -22.40 33.89
CA GLY A 72 32.01 -22.28 32.57
C GLY A 72 32.22 -20.83 32.14
N ARG A 73 32.94 -20.61 31.02
CA ARG A 73 33.00 -19.27 30.39
C ARG A 73 31.60 -18.92 29.87
N PRO A 74 31.04 -17.75 30.20
CA PRO A 74 29.73 -17.33 29.71
C PRO A 74 29.66 -17.40 28.17
N SER A 75 28.56 -17.93 27.64
CA SER A 75 28.37 -18.08 26.19
C SER A 75 28.08 -16.74 25.53
N ARG A 76 28.76 -16.43 24.42
CA ARG A 76 28.45 -15.26 23.58
C ARG A 76 26.98 -15.27 23.17
N ARG A 77 26.34 -14.11 23.21
CA ARG A 77 24.95 -13.90 22.79
C ARG A 77 24.90 -12.93 21.62
N PHE A 78 24.03 -13.23 20.67
CA PHE A 78 23.86 -12.47 19.46
C PHE A 78 22.40 -12.10 19.31
N GLU A 79 22.14 -10.89 18.87
CA GLU A 79 20.80 -10.42 18.56
C GLU A 79 20.79 -9.72 17.21
N PHE A 80 19.69 -9.88 16.48
CA PHE A 80 19.45 -9.12 15.26
C PHE A 80 19.30 -7.63 15.58
N ASN A 81 20.10 -6.80 14.92
CA ASN A 81 20.02 -5.35 15.09
C ASN A 81 18.81 -4.81 14.33
N SER A 82 17.65 -4.83 14.96
CA SER A 82 16.40 -4.34 14.34
C SER A 82 16.44 -2.85 14.00
N GLN A 83 17.35 -2.10 14.63
CA GLN A 83 17.53 -0.65 14.49
C GLN A 83 18.69 -0.28 13.53
N ALA A 84 19.22 -1.25 12.79
CA ALA A 84 20.30 -1.03 11.82
C ALA A 84 19.85 -0.19 10.60
N GLY A 85 18.54 -0.07 10.39
CA GLY A 85 17.90 0.80 9.42
C GLY A 85 16.39 0.68 9.51
N TYR A 86 15.67 1.38 8.63
CA TYR A 86 14.21 1.40 8.60
C TYR A 86 13.69 1.15 7.20
N VAL A 87 12.43 0.76 7.14
CA VAL A 87 11.67 0.63 5.90
C VAL A 87 10.39 1.44 5.98
N LEU A 88 9.90 1.86 4.82
CA LEU A 88 8.60 2.50 4.70
C LEU A 88 7.61 1.58 4.01
N GLY A 89 6.35 1.62 4.45
CA GLY A 89 5.21 1.07 3.73
C GLY A 89 4.24 2.18 3.36
N ILE A 90 4.08 2.42 2.06
CA ILE A 90 3.29 3.52 1.51
C ILE A 90 2.09 2.91 0.77
N ASP A 91 0.88 3.23 1.19
CA ASP A 91 -0.35 2.93 0.45
C ASP A 91 -0.84 4.20 -0.24
N VAL A 92 -1.03 4.14 -1.56
CA VAL A 92 -1.57 5.24 -2.38
C VAL A 92 -2.93 4.82 -2.93
N GLY A 93 -3.93 4.87 -2.05
CA GLY A 93 -5.31 4.61 -2.40
C GLY A 93 -5.97 5.72 -3.23
N ALA A 94 -7.23 5.52 -3.61
CA ALA A 94 -7.98 6.48 -4.42
C ALA A 94 -8.27 7.80 -3.69
N GLY A 95 -8.62 7.72 -2.40
CA GLY A 95 -9.06 8.87 -1.60
C GLY A 95 -8.07 9.36 -0.54
N LYS A 96 -7.03 8.59 -0.22
CA LYS A 96 -6.00 8.95 0.77
C LYS A 96 -4.71 8.20 0.52
N THR A 97 -3.65 8.65 1.17
CA THR A 97 -2.42 7.89 1.36
C THR A 97 -2.17 7.61 2.83
N THR A 98 -1.57 6.45 3.12
CA THR A 98 -1.13 6.04 4.45
C THR A 98 0.34 5.64 4.37
N VAL A 99 1.16 6.16 5.27
CA VAL A 99 2.59 5.84 5.37
C VAL A 99 2.88 5.25 6.75
N LEU A 100 3.58 4.12 6.77
CA LEU A 100 4.15 3.50 7.97
C LEU A 100 5.67 3.56 7.89
N VAL A 101 6.32 3.92 9.00
CA VAL A 101 7.76 3.75 9.20
C VAL A 101 7.96 2.59 10.15
N ALA A 102 8.79 1.62 9.78
CA ALA A 102 9.03 0.43 10.58
C ALA A 102 10.51 0.07 10.67
N ASN A 103 10.90 -0.55 11.79
CA ASN A 103 12.22 -1.13 11.95
C ASN A 103 12.37 -2.46 11.17
N LEU A 104 13.52 -3.10 11.25
CA LEU A 104 13.79 -4.32 10.46
C LEU A 104 13.11 -5.59 10.99
N ARG A 105 12.48 -5.54 12.17
CA ARG A 105 11.51 -6.56 12.62
C ARG A 105 10.09 -6.25 12.14
N GLY A 106 9.90 -5.12 11.47
CA GLY A 106 8.62 -4.63 11.00
C GLY A 106 7.77 -3.97 12.08
N GLU A 107 8.33 -3.65 13.25
CA GLU A 107 7.60 -2.92 14.29
C GLU A 107 7.38 -1.49 13.81
N THR A 108 6.12 -1.04 13.81
CA THR A 108 5.75 0.30 13.36
C THR A 108 6.14 1.33 14.40
N LEU A 109 6.93 2.33 13.99
CA LEU A 109 7.39 3.43 14.83
C LEU A 109 6.49 4.65 14.70
N ALA A 110 6.02 4.92 13.47
CA ALA A 110 5.10 6.01 13.20
C ALA A 110 4.16 5.66 12.03
N LYS A 111 2.99 6.31 12.05
CA LYS A 111 1.98 6.28 10.98
C LYS A 111 1.59 7.72 10.66
N ALA A 112 1.52 8.05 9.38
CA ALA A 112 0.95 9.30 8.89
C ALA A 112 -0.03 9.04 7.75
N GLY A 113 -0.89 10.02 7.46
CA GLY A 113 -1.83 9.92 6.35
C GLY A 113 -2.36 11.27 5.91
N ARG A 114 -2.70 11.35 4.63
CA ARG A 114 -3.25 12.56 4.00
C ARG A 114 -4.43 12.19 3.10
N SER A 115 -5.50 12.99 3.19
CA SER A 115 -6.67 12.85 2.32
C SER A 115 -6.43 13.52 0.96
N PHE A 116 -6.91 12.89 -0.11
CA PHE A 116 -6.93 13.46 -1.46
C PHE A 116 -8.23 14.20 -1.78
N ALA A 117 -9.16 14.33 -0.83
CA ALA A 117 -10.50 14.90 -1.09
C ALA A 117 -10.47 16.34 -1.66
N ALA A 118 -9.49 17.16 -1.27
CA ALA A 118 -9.34 18.54 -1.74
C ALA A 118 -8.53 18.66 -3.05
N VAL A 119 -7.96 17.56 -3.54
CA VAL A 119 -7.03 17.55 -4.68
C VAL A 119 -7.78 17.39 -5.98
N LYS A 120 -7.46 18.24 -6.96
CA LYS A 120 -8.03 18.18 -8.32
C LYS A 120 -7.05 17.62 -9.35
N GLU A 121 -5.75 17.88 -9.18
CA GLU A 121 -4.71 17.50 -10.14
C GLU A 121 -3.85 16.33 -9.63
N PRO A 122 -3.42 15.39 -10.50
CA PRO A 122 -2.57 14.28 -10.09
C PRO A 122 -1.21 14.69 -9.48
N ALA A 123 -0.62 15.81 -9.93
CA ALA A 123 0.68 16.28 -9.44
C ALA A 123 0.63 16.62 -7.94
N ASP A 124 -0.47 17.24 -7.49
CA ASP A 124 -0.69 17.62 -6.09
C ASP A 124 -0.81 16.36 -5.18
N ARG A 125 -1.26 15.22 -5.72
CA ARG A 125 -1.32 13.95 -4.97
C ARG A 125 0.08 13.47 -4.61
N THR A 126 1.03 13.59 -5.55
CA THR A 126 2.42 13.19 -5.32
C THR A 126 3.08 14.05 -4.23
N GLU A 127 2.76 15.35 -4.19
CA GLU A 127 3.24 16.24 -3.12
C GLU A 127 2.64 15.89 -1.75
N LEU A 128 1.37 15.49 -1.70
CA LEU A 128 0.76 15.02 -0.46
C LEU A 128 1.33 13.68 0.03
N VAL A 129 1.71 12.78 -0.88
CA VAL A 129 2.41 11.54 -0.51
C VAL A 129 3.77 11.87 0.10
N ASP A 130 4.55 12.73 -0.55
CA ASP A 130 5.85 13.21 -0.04
C ASP A 130 5.70 13.87 1.34
N ALA A 131 4.72 14.75 1.52
CA ALA A 131 4.42 15.37 2.81
C ALA A 131 4.05 14.34 3.91
N ALA A 132 3.30 13.28 3.56
CA ALA A 132 2.98 12.20 4.50
C ALA A 132 4.22 11.36 4.86
N VAL A 133 5.13 11.15 3.90
CA VAL A 133 6.42 10.48 4.14
C VAL A 133 7.26 11.29 5.12
N VAL A 134 7.45 12.58 4.87
CA VAL A 134 8.21 13.48 5.75
C VAL A 134 7.60 13.54 7.15
N GLU A 135 6.27 13.62 7.25
CA GLU A 135 5.54 13.61 8.53
C GLU A 135 5.79 12.32 9.31
N ALA A 136 5.65 11.15 8.67
CA ALA A 136 5.86 9.86 9.33
C ALA A 136 7.32 9.68 9.78
N MET A 137 8.29 10.05 8.94
CA MET A 137 9.72 9.97 9.26
C MET A 137 10.10 10.91 10.40
N THR A 138 9.59 12.15 10.39
CA THR A 138 9.79 13.11 11.47
C THR A 138 9.23 12.59 12.79
N ALA A 139 8.01 12.04 12.77
CA ALA A 139 7.39 11.45 13.97
C ALA A 139 8.16 10.22 14.50
N ALA A 140 8.81 9.46 13.61
CA ALA A 140 9.65 8.32 13.99
C ALA A 140 11.08 8.72 14.43
N GLY A 141 11.50 9.97 14.19
CA GLY A 141 12.89 10.39 14.41
C GLY A 141 13.89 9.73 13.44
N VAL A 142 13.45 9.46 12.21
CA VAL A 142 14.23 8.76 11.17
C VAL A 142 14.61 9.73 10.06
N SER A 143 15.88 9.75 9.65
CA SER A 143 16.36 10.51 8.49
C SER A 143 16.42 9.62 7.23
N ASP A 144 16.54 10.24 6.05
CA ASP A 144 16.59 9.51 4.77
C ASP A 144 17.75 8.50 4.69
N GLU A 145 18.89 8.81 5.31
CA GLU A 145 20.08 7.95 5.36
C GLU A 145 19.91 6.68 6.22
N ASP A 146 18.89 6.65 7.07
CA ASP A 146 18.54 5.47 7.87
C ASP A 146 17.53 4.56 7.14
N VAL A 147 16.91 5.03 6.05
CA VAL A 147 15.92 4.26 5.30
C VAL A 147 16.61 3.38 4.26
N ILE A 148 16.33 2.08 4.32
CA ILE A 148 16.88 1.08 3.39
C ILE A 148 16.05 0.98 2.12
N ALA A 149 14.72 0.97 2.25
CA ALA A 149 13.78 0.84 1.14
C ALA A 149 12.36 1.27 1.54
N ALA A 150 11.54 1.62 0.55
CA ALA A 150 10.11 1.84 0.73
C ALA A 150 9.30 0.94 -0.21
N GLY A 151 8.32 0.22 0.33
CA GLY A 151 7.29 -0.44 -0.47
C GLY A 151 6.18 0.54 -0.79
N VAL A 152 5.71 0.56 -2.03
CA VAL A 152 4.69 1.50 -2.53
C VAL A 152 3.57 0.72 -3.19
N GLY A 153 2.38 0.78 -2.59
CA GLY A 153 1.15 0.18 -3.09
C GLY A 153 0.36 1.14 -3.95
N VAL A 154 -0.05 0.68 -5.13
CA VAL A 154 -0.95 1.40 -6.03
C VAL A 154 -2.06 0.49 -6.53
N ALA A 155 -3.23 1.07 -6.76
CA ALA A 155 -4.35 0.38 -7.40
C ALA A 155 -4.11 0.24 -8.91
N ALA A 156 -3.08 -0.50 -9.35
CA ALA A 156 -2.76 -0.77 -10.75
C ALA A 156 -2.10 -2.15 -10.90
N PRO A 157 -2.18 -2.80 -12.09
CA PRO A 157 -1.44 -4.04 -12.35
C PRO A 157 0.07 -3.78 -12.38
N VAL A 158 0.82 -4.47 -11.53
CA VAL A 158 2.28 -4.34 -11.40
C VAL A 158 2.95 -5.69 -11.64
N ASP A 159 3.91 -5.74 -12.55
CA ASP A 159 4.66 -6.97 -12.84
C ASP A 159 5.74 -7.27 -11.78
N ARG A 160 6.38 -8.44 -11.88
CA ARG A 160 7.42 -8.87 -10.93
C ARG A 160 8.64 -7.96 -10.87
N ALA A 161 8.84 -7.11 -11.87
CA ALA A 161 9.94 -6.17 -11.92
C ALA A 161 9.53 -4.77 -11.42
N GLY A 162 8.31 -4.61 -10.90
CA GLY A 162 7.81 -3.35 -10.38
C GLY A 162 7.32 -2.38 -11.45
N ASN A 163 7.01 -2.87 -12.66
CA ASN A 163 6.51 -2.02 -13.75
C ASN A 163 4.99 -2.08 -13.84
N ILE A 164 4.35 -0.93 -14.06
CA ILE A 164 2.92 -0.86 -14.36
C ILE A 164 2.66 -1.37 -15.78
N LEU A 165 1.58 -2.13 -15.95
CA LEU A 165 1.16 -2.61 -17.27
C LEU A 165 0.83 -1.45 -18.23
N ALA A 166 1.80 -1.08 -19.08
CA ALA A 166 1.73 0.08 -19.97
C ALA A 166 0.68 0.00 -21.09
N ALA A 167 0.03 -1.16 -21.29
CA ALA A 167 -0.93 -1.39 -22.38
C ALA A 167 -2.26 -0.61 -22.21
N ASP A 168 -2.54 -0.10 -21.02
CA ASP A 168 -3.73 0.70 -20.74
C ASP A 168 -3.35 2.17 -20.47
N GLU A 169 -3.88 3.11 -21.27
CA GLU A 169 -3.68 4.54 -21.04
C GLU A 169 -4.26 4.99 -19.68
N PHE A 170 -5.24 4.28 -19.13
CA PHE A 170 -5.78 4.57 -17.80
C PHE A 170 -4.72 4.34 -16.72
N TRP A 171 -4.03 3.19 -16.76
CA TRP A 171 -3.00 2.85 -15.77
C TRP A 171 -1.72 3.66 -15.94
N ARG A 172 -1.37 4.02 -17.18
CA ARG A 172 -0.24 4.92 -17.45
C ARG A 172 -0.38 6.30 -16.81
N ARG A 173 -1.61 6.77 -16.54
CA ARG A 173 -1.85 8.02 -15.78
C ARG A 173 -1.57 7.88 -14.28
N PHE A 174 -1.50 6.65 -13.76
CA PHE A 174 -1.07 6.37 -12.38
C PHE A 174 0.45 6.14 -12.28
N ASP A 175 1.14 5.88 -13.40
CA ASP A 175 2.59 6.01 -13.51
C ASP A 175 3.00 7.50 -13.53
N THR A 176 2.72 8.20 -12.44
CA THR A 176 3.02 9.64 -12.29
C THR A 176 4.50 9.91 -12.03
N GLY A 177 5.37 8.90 -12.21
CA GLY A 177 6.76 8.95 -11.77
C GLY A 177 6.90 9.04 -10.25
N LEU A 178 5.88 8.63 -9.47
CA LEU A 178 5.88 8.70 -8.01
C LEU A 178 7.11 8.03 -7.40
N THR A 179 7.38 6.77 -7.77
CA THR A 179 8.53 6.02 -7.24
C THR A 179 9.86 6.64 -7.67
N ALA A 180 9.97 7.06 -8.94
CA ALA A 180 11.14 7.77 -9.43
C ALA A 180 11.38 9.10 -8.69
N ARG A 181 10.30 9.85 -8.37
CA ARG A 181 10.40 11.09 -7.59
C ARG A 181 10.79 10.80 -6.15
N LEU A 182 10.15 9.85 -5.48
CA LEU A 182 10.49 9.47 -4.10
C LEU A 182 11.96 9.05 -4.01
N SER A 183 12.41 8.17 -4.91
CA SER A 183 13.82 7.77 -4.95
C SER A 183 14.77 8.91 -5.28
N LYS A 184 14.37 9.86 -6.14
CA LYS A 184 15.19 11.03 -6.44
C LYS A 184 15.29 12.02 -5.27
N VAL A 185 14.18 12.26 -4.58
CA VAL A 185 14.07 13.22 -3.47
C VAL A 185 14.78 12.68 -2.24
N HIS A 186 14.54 11.41 -1.91
CA HIS A 186 14.99 10.83 -0.65
C HIS A 186 16.22 9.91 -0.77
N GLY A 187 16.59 9.46 -1.96
CA GLY A 187 17.79 8.66 -2.20
C GLY A 187 17.65 7.15 -1.94
N TRP A 188 16.56 6.68 -1.35
CA TRP A 188 16.28 5.26 -1.13
C TRP A 188 15.46 4.62 -2.27
N PRO A 189 15.58 3.29 -2.49
CA PRO A 189 14.78 2.58 -3.49
C PRO A 189 13.30 2.52 -3.11
N ALA A 190 12.43 2.95 -4.04
CA ALA A 190 10.98 2.82 -3.94
C ALA A 190 10.49 1.63 -4.79
N LEU A 191 9.96 0.60 -4.13
CA LEU A 191 9.55 -0.67 -4.70
C LEU A 191 8.05 -0.67 -4.95
N LEU A 192 7.64 -0.62 -6.21
CA LEU A 192 6.24 -0.57 -6.59
C LEU A 192 5.61 -1.96 -6.59
N GLU A 193 4.38 -2.06 -6.07
CA GLU A 193 3.57 -3.26 -6.13
C GLU A 193 2.07 -2.90 -6.21
N ASN A 194 1.27 -3.84 -6.70
CA ASN A 194 -0.18 -3.74 -6.67
C ASN A 194 -0.71 -3.74 -5.22
N ASP A 195 -1.69 -2.90 -4.92
CA ASP A 195 -2.27 -2.77 -3.58
C ASP A 195 -2.90 -4.08 -3.05
N ALA A 196 -3.61 -4.82 -3.88
CA ALA A 196 -4.22 -6.10 -3.50
C ALA A 196 -3.17 -7.20 -3.29
N ASN A 197 -2.07 -7.19 -4.06
CA ASN A 197 -0.91 -8.05 -3.82
C ASN A 197 -0.24 -7.74 -2.49
N LEU A 198 -0.05 -6.46 -2.16
CA LEU A 198 0.46 -6.06 -0.85
C LEU A 198 -0.51 -6.48 0.25
N ALA A 199 -1.81 -6.37 0.03
CA ALA A 199 -2.80 -6.81 0.99
C ALA A 199 -2.67 -8.31 1.32
N VAL A 200 -2.40 -9.16 0.31
CA VAL A 200 -2.03 -10.57 0.53
C VAL A 200 -0.79 -10.73 1.39
N LEU A 201 0.28 -9.97 1.11
CA LEU A 201 1.50 -10.02 1.94
C LEU A 201 1.24 -9.57 3.37
N GLY A 202 0.37 -8.58 3.57
CA GLY A 202 -0.06 -8.11 4.88
C GLY A 202 -0.80 -9.18 5.65
N GLU A 203 -1.83 -9.79 5.04
CA GLU A 203 -2.64 -10.84 5.66
C GLU A 203 -1.84 -12.10 5.98
N HIS A 204 -1.01 -12.55 5.04
CA HIS A 204 -0.18 -13.73 5.25
C HIS A 204 0.88 -13.51 6.35
N TRP A 205 1.30 -12.27 6.58
CA TRP A 205 2.30 -11.95 7.59
C TRP A 205 1.72 -11.69 8.98
N ARG A 206 0.65 -10.88 9.08
CA ARG A 206 0.14 -10.36 10.36
C ARG A 206 -1.38 -10.35 10.49
N GLY A 207 -2.10 -10.81 9.47
CA GLY A 207 -3.56 -10.84 9.48
C GLY A 207 -4.12 -12.25 9.64
N GLU A 208 -5.30 -12.46 9.07
CA GLU A 208 -6.07 -13.71 9.14
C GLU A 208 -5.47 -14.81 8.24
N GLY A 209 -4.60 -14.44 7.30
CA GLY A 209 -3.94 -15.36 6.37
C GLY A 209 -2.69 -16.05 6.92
N GLN A 210 -2.34 -15.87 8.19
CA GLN A 210 -1.14 -16.48 8.77
C GLN A 210 -1.20 -18.01 8.73
N GLY A 211 -0.19 -18.62 8.09
CA GLY A 211 -0.11 -20.06 7.94
C GLY A 211 -1.01 -20.63 6.83
N VAL A 212 -1.64 -19.78 6.02
CA VAL A 212 -2.47 -20.18 4.87
C VAL A 212 -1.72 -19.90 3.57
N ASP A 213 -1.30 -20.96 2.90
CA ASP A 213 -0.48 -20.88 1.68
C ASP A 213 -1.31 -20.66 0.40
N ASP A 214 -2.62 -20.95 0.43
CA ASP A 214 -3.57 -20.78 -0.67
C ASP A 214 -4.63 -19.72 -0.29
N LEU A 215 -4.27 -18.46 -0.49
CA LEU A 215 -4.96 -17.28 0.05
C LEU A 215 -5.37 -16.32 -1.07
N VAL A 216 -6.59 -15.80 -0.98
CA VAL A 216 -7.01 -14.63 -1.75
C VAL A 216 -7.38 -13.49 -0.82
N VAL A 217 -6.91 -12.29 -1.12
CA VAL A 217 -7.40 -11.07 -0.47
C VAL A 217 -8.22 -10.28 -1.48
N LEU A 218 -9.47 -9.96 -1.11
CA LEU A 218 -10.37 -9.11 -1.87
C LEU A 218 -10.43 -7.72 -1.23
N LEU A 219 -9.81 -6.74 -1.86
CA LEU A 219 -10.05 -5.34 -1.53
C LEU A 219 -11.43 -4.95 -2.08
N ALA A 220 -12.38 -4.68 -1.19
CA ALA A 220 -13.80 -4.61 -1.53
C ALA A 220 -14.45 -3.24 -1.27
N SER A 221 -13.66 -2.16 -1.19
CA SER A 221 -14.17 -0.82 -0.85
C SER A 221 -14.87 -0.15 -2.04
N GLU A 222 -14.21 0.74 -2.78
CA GLU A 222 -14.84 1.42 -3.94
C GLU A 222 -14.93 0.52 -5.18
N ARG A 223 -13.93 -0.33 -5.37
CA ARG A 223 -13.86 -1.35 -6.43
C ARG A 223 -13.34 -2.65 -5.84
N PHE A 224 -13.73 -3.76 -6.44
CA PHE A 224 -13.09 -5.04 -6.20
C PHE A 224 -11.71 -5.05 -6.85
N GLY A 225 -10.69 -5.31 -6.05
CA GLY A 225 -9.36 -5.75 -6.46
C GLY A 225 -9.02 -7.06 -5.75
N SER A 226 -8.17 -7.89 -6.35
CA SER A 226 -7.74 -9.12 -5.69
C SER A 226 -6.26 -9.39 -5.86
N GLY A 227 -5.64 -9.86 -4.78
CA GLY A 227 -4.32 -10.47 -4.79
C GLY A 227 -4.46 -11.97 -4.52
N LEU A 228 -3.58 -12.77 -5.13
CA LEU A 228 -3.65 -14.23 -5.07
C LEU A 228 -2.33 -14.81 -4.57
N MET A 229 -2.41 -15.80 -3.69
CA MET A 229 -1.30 -16.63 -3.23
C MET A 229 -1.61 -18.10 -3.51
N ASP A 230 -0.63 -18.81 -4.07
CA ASP A 230 -0.68 -20.25 -4.32
C ASP A 230 0.60 -20.89 -3.80
N SER A 231 0.45 -21.91 -2.95
CA SER A 231 1.58 -22.61 -2.32
C SER A 231 2.59 -21.64 -1.67
N GLY A 232 2.11 -20.63 -0.96
CA GLY A 232 2.92 -19.63 -0.25
C GLY A 232 3.59 -18.60 -1.17
N ARG A 233 3.25 -18.57 -2.47
CA ARG A 233 3.82 -17.64 -3.45
C ARG A 233 2.77 -16.69 -3.98
N LEU A 234 3.06 -15.40 -3.87
CA LEU A 234 2.27 -14.35 -4.52
C LEU A 234 2.28 -14.52 -6.04
N LEU A 235 1.10 -14.42 -6.66
CA LEU A 235 0.93 -14.56 -8.11
C LEU A 235 0.81 -13.18 -8.78
N HIS A 236 1.77 -12.82 -9.63
CA HIS A 236 1.69 -11.64 -10.52
C HIS A 236 1.13 -11.95 -11.91
N GLY A 237 1.13 -13.23 -12.31
CA GLY A 237 0.92 -13.60 -13.71
C GLY A 237 2.09 -13.17 -14.62
N SER A 238 1.87 -13.15 -15.94
CA SER A 238 2.92 -12.83 -16.91
C SER A 238 3.23 -11.33 -17.03
N ARG A 239 2.29 -10.47 -16.64
CA ARG A 239 2.36 -9.01 -16.83
C ARG A 239 1.80 -8.21 -15.64
N GLY A 240 1.69 -8.83 -14.46
CA GLY A 240 1.12 -8.17 -13.27
C GLY A 240 -0.41 -8.19 -13.17
N GLY A 241 -1.11 -8.89 -14.07
CA GLY A 241 -2.57 -8.90 -14.15
C GLY A 241 -3.26 -10.11 -13.51
N ALA A 242 -2.55 -10.93 -12.72
CA ALA A 242 -3.22 -11.97 -11.94
C ALA A 242 -4.10 -11.31 -10.87
N GLY A 243 -5.31 -11.84 -10.66
CA GLY A 243 -6.28 -11.24 -9.73
C GLY A 243 -7.07 -10.05 -10.28
N GLU A 244 -6.91 -9.70 -11.56
CA GLU A 244 -7.71 -8.64 -12.20
C GLU A 244 -9.20 -8.98 -12.21
N MET A 245 -10.03 -8.08 -11.67
CA MET A 245 -11.45 -8.35 -11.43
C MET A 245 -12.37 -7.96 -12.61
N LEU A 246 -11.81 -7.53 -13.75
CA LEU A 246 -12.61 -7.08 -14.89
C LEU A 246 -13.54 -8.17 -15.45
N TYR A 247 -13.20 -9.45 -15.23
CA TYR A 247 -14.05 -10.59 -15.61
C TYR A 247 -15.41 -10.59 -14.88
N LEU A 248 -15.55 -9.87 -13.76
CA LEU A 248 -16.84 -9.74 -13.04
C LEU A 248 -17.94 -9.14 -13.91
N LYS A 249 -17.59 -8.39 -14.96
CA LYS A 249 -18.54 -7.91 -15.99
C LYS A 249 -19.26 -9.04 -16.74
N LEU A 250 -18.66 -10.23 -16.74
CA LEU A 250 -19.20 -11.43 -17.38
C LEU A 250 -19.95 -12.31 -16.39
N VAL A 251 -19.90 -12.01 -15.08
CA VAL A 251 -20.53 -12.80 -14.03
C VAL A 251 -21.96 -12.32 -13.82
N GLU A 252 -22.92 -13.22 -14.06
CA GLU A 252 -24.35 -12.94 -13.85
C GLU A 252 -24.64 -12.57 -12.39
N GLY A 253 -25.41 -11.50 -12.20
CA GLY A 253 -25.73 -10.95 -10.87
C GLY A 253 -24.61 -10.11 -10.24
N VAL A 254 -23.47 -9.93 -10.93
CA VAL A 254 -22.38 -9.03 -10.50
C VAL A 254 -22.22 -7.87 -11.48
N GLY A 255 -21.92 -8.15 -12.75
CA GLY A 255 -22.00 -7.21 -13.88
C GLY A 255 -20.97 -6.06 -13.93
N ASP A 256 -20.24 -5.79 -12.85
CA ASP A 256 -19.23 -4.74 -12.78
C ASP A 256 -18.19 -5.02 -11.67
N THR A 257 -17.23 -4.11 -11.49
CA THR A 257 -16.18 -4.22 -10.47
C THR A 257 -16.47 -3.34 -9.25
N HIS A 258 -17.67 -2.82 -9.05
CA HIS A 258 -17.98 -1.95 -7.92
C HIS A 258 -17.92 -2.73 -6.60
N GLY A 259 -17.24 -2.15 -5.61
CA GLY A 259 -17.09 -2.74 -4.28
C GLY A 259 -18.29 -2.47 -3.38
N ILE A 260 -18.22 -3.00 -2.16
CA ILE A 260 -19.23 -2.90 -1.10
C ILE A 260 -19.54 -1.42 -0.78
N ALA A 261 -18.50 -0.61 -0.57
CA ALA A 261 -18.65 0.79 -0.14
C ALA A 261 -19.42 1.61 -1.19
N ARG A 262 -19.03 1.42 -2.46
CA ARG A 262 -19.63 2.14 -3.57
C ARG A 262 -21.10 1.78 -3.76
N ILE A 263 -21.44 0.49 -3.75
CA ILE A 263 -22.82 0.03 -3.95
C ILE A 263 -23.70 0.51 -2.79
N ALA A 264 -23.23 0.41 -1.55
CA ALA A 264 -23.94 0.92 -0.39
C ALA A 264 -24.25 2.41 -0.55
N ARG A 265 -23.23 3.22 -0.89
CA ARG A 265 -23.38 4.66 -1.12
C ARG A 265 -24.34 4.99 -2.25
N GLU A 266 -24.20 4.37 -3.42
CA GLU A 266 -25.05 4.65 -4.59
C GLU A 266 -26.52 4.30 -4.31
N ARG A 267 -26.78 3.14 -3.71
CA ARG A 267 -28.14 2.70 -3.37
C ARG A 267 -28.74 3.48 -2.22
N GLY A 268 -27.95 3.78 -1.19
CA GLY A 268 -28.39 4.63 -0.09
C GLY A 268 -28.73 6.04 -0.55
N THR A 269 -27.94 6.62 -1.46
CA THR A 269 -28.24 7.91 -2.09
C THR A 269 -29.55 7.86 -2.88
N ALA A 270 -29.76 6.79 -3.66
CA ALA A 270 -31.01 6.60 -4.41
C ALA A 270 -32.22 6.49 -3.49
N ALA A 271 -32.11 5.76 -2.36
CA ALA A 271 -33.16 5.65 -1.36
C ALA A 271 -33.50 6.99 -0.72
N VAL A 272 -32.50 7.81 -0.37
CA VAL A 272 -32.72 9.15 0.20
C VAL A 272 -33.39 10.08 -0.82
N ALA A 273 -33.05 9.95 -2.11
CA ALA A 273 -33.61 10.77 -3.18
C ALA A 273 -35.09 10.52 -3.47
N ASP A 274 -35.64 9.35 -3.10
CA ASP A 274 -37.07 9.05 -3.22
C ASP A 274 -37.83 9.42 -1.92
N PRO A 275 -38.66 10.48 -1.93
CA PRO A 275 -39.41 10.89 -0.74
C PRO A 275 -40.41 9.84 -0.24
N ALA A 276 -40.84 8.90 -1.09
CA ALA A 276 -41.76 7.84 -0.71
C ALA A 276 -41.09 6.74 0.12
N VAL A 277 -39.76 6.64 0.06
CA VAL A 277 -38.98 5.68 0.84
C VAL A 277 -38.79 6.21 2.25
N ALA A 278 -39.34 5.48 3.23
CA ALA A 278 -39.10 5.72 4.64
C ALA A 278 -37.77 5.06 5.03
N THR A 279 -36.77 5.88 5.38
CA THR A 279 -35.45 5.39 5.79
C THR A 279 -34.76 6.36 6.76
N LEU A 280 -34.07 5.80 7.75
CA LEU A 280 -33.20 6.51 8.68
C LEU A 280 -32.05 7.20 7.96
N LEU A 281 -31.64 6.71 6.77
CA LEU A 281 -30.54 7.29 5.99
C LEU A 281 -30.70 8.79 5.72
N ARG A 282 -31.94 9.26 5.57
CA ARG A 282 -32.22 10.68 5.34
C ARG A 282 -31.85 11.52 6.55
N GLU A 283 -32.15 11.03 7.75
CA GLU A 283 -31.81 11.69 9.01
C GLU A 283 -30.30 11.68 9.22
N LEU A 284 -29.63 10.52 9.04
CA LEU A 284 -28.17 10.43 9.21
C LEU A 284 -27.40 11.33 8.22
N ALA A 285 -27.90 11.46 6.98
CA ALA A 285 -27.30 12.31 5.97
C ALA A 285 -27.44 13.80 6.30
N LEU A 286 -28.57 14.21 6.91
CA LEU A 286 -28.78 15.58 7.37
C LEU A 286 -27.88 15.90 8.56
N GLU A 287 -27.81 15.02 9.56
CA GLU A 287 -26.91 15.14 10.72
C GLU A 287 -25.46 15.35 10.27
N ALA A 288 -24.98 14.51 9.35
CA ALA A 288 -23.60 14.61 8.87
C ALA A 288 -23.32 15.87 8.05
N ALA A 289 -24.31 16.40 7.34
CA ALA A 289 -24.17 17.67 6.62
C ALA A 289 -24.07 18.86 7.60
N GLU A 290 -24.83 18.82 8.70
CA GLU A 290 -24.75 19.81 9.77
C GLU A 290 -23.39 19.76 10.49
N ASP A 291 -22.92 18.56 10.83
CA ASP A 291 -21.61 18.35 11.46
C ASP A 291 -20.47 18.84 10.55
N ALA A 292 -20.53 18.56 9.26
CA ALA A 292 -19.53 19.01 8.29
C ALA A 292 -19.50 20.53 8.16
N ALA A 293 -20.67 21.20 8.17
CA ALA A 293 -20.75 22.66 8.13
C ALA A 293 -20.15 23.30 9.39
N LEU A 294 -20.39 22.73 10.57
CA LEU A 294 -19.80 23.18 11.83
C LEU A 294 -18.28 23.01 11.85
N ALA A 295 -17.77 21.90 11.32
CA ALA A 295 -16.34 21.63 11.22
C ALA A 295 -15.62 22.61 10.27
N ASP A 296 -16.23 22.91 9.11
CA ASP A 296 -15.69 23.89 8.15
C ASP A 296 -15.64 25.31 8.75
N GLU A 297 -16.67 25.71 9.48
CA GLU A 297 -16.70 27.01 10.19
C GLU A 297 -15.63 27.08 11.30
N ALA A 298 -15.36 25.96 11.99
CA ALA A 298 -14.30 25.87 12.99
C ALA A 298 -12.90 25.94 12.36
N ALA A 299 -12.68 25.23 11.24
CA ALA A 299 -11.43 25.25 10.48
C ALA A 299 -11.15 26.65 9.90
N GLY A 300 -12.17 27.33 9.36
CA GLY A 300 -12.07 28.71 8.87
C GLY A 300 -11.71 29.71 9.98
N ARG A 301 -12.26 29.53 11.20
CA ARG A 301 -11.91 30.36 12.37
C ARG A 301 -10.48 30.10 12.88
N ALA A 302 -10.00 28.86 12.79
CA ALA A 302 -8.62 28.51 13.15
C ALA A 302 -7.60 29.08 12.15
N ALA A 303 -7.90 28.99 10.85
CA ALA A 303 -7.09 29.60 9.79
C ALA A 303 -7.07 31.15 9.90
N GLY A 304 -8.22 31.78 10.19
CA GLY A 304 -8.31 33.22 10.40
C GLY A 304 -7.54 33.74 11.62
N ARG A 305 -7.42 32.95 12.70
CA ARG A 305 -6.60 33.32 13.87
C ARG A 305 -5.11 33.20 13.62
N ALA A 306 -4.68 32.31 12.73
CA ALA A 306 -3.27 32.20 12.33
C ALA A 306 -2.82 33.43 11.51
N ASP A 307 -3.73 34.06 10.77
CA ASP A 307 -3.44 35.22 9.92
C ASP A 307 -3.48 36.56 10.68
N THR A 308 -4.27 36.66 11.76
CA THR A 308 -4.33 37.89 12.59
C THR A 308 -3.28 37.96 13.72
N GLY A 309 -2.44 36.92 13.88
CA GLY A 309 -1.40 36.87 14.92
C GLY A 309 -0.13 37.66 14.60
N GLY A 310 0.00 38.21 13.39
CA GLY A 310 1.19 38.89 12.90
C GLY A 310 1.13 40.41 12.90
N MET A 311 0.51 41.07 13.87
CA MET A 311 0.55 42.55 13.97
C MET A 311 0.25 43.03 15.40
N SER A 312 1.21 42.88 16.31
CA SER A 312 1.32 43.78 17.47
C SER A 312 2.77 44.25 17.59
N GLY A 313 2.95 45.56 17.39
CA GLY A 313 4.23 46.22 17.28
C GLY A 313 4.98 46.27 18.61
N GLY A 314 6.21 45.75 18.59
CA GLY A 314 7.26 46.12 19.54
C GLY A 314 8.20 47.11 18.87
N ALA A 315 8.10 48.37 19.27
CA ALA A 315 9.04 49.43 18.89
C ALA A 315 10.47 49.06 19.35
N TRP A 316 11.40 48.97 18.41
CA TRP A 316 12.83 49.01 18.69
C TRP A 316 13.45 50.14 17.86
N ALA A 317 13.87 51.18 18.58
CA ALA A 317 14.73 52.24 18.08
C ALA A 317 16.16 51.70 17.97
N GLY A 318 16.83 52.01 16.87
CA GLY A 318 18.22 51.66 16.63
C GLY A 318 18.73 52.36 15.38
N ASP A 319 19.21 53.59 15.57
CA ASP A 319 19.99 54.34 14.59
C ASP A 319 21.23 53.56 14.13
N ALA A 320 21.43 53.48 12.82
CA ALA A 320 22.76 53.46 12.22
C ALA A 320 22.69 53.88 10.74
N SER A 321 23.08 55.11 10.51
CA SER A 321 23.48 55.71 9.24
C SER A 321 24.55 54.91 8.49
N GLY A 322 24.50 54.88 7.16
CA GLY A 322 25.70 54.79 6.35
C GLY A 322 25.55 54.17 4.96
N GLY A 323 25.68 55.00 3.93
CA GLY A 323 26.45 54.65 2.73
C GLY A 323 25.68 54.15 1.51
N ALA A 324 25.40 55.08 0.60
CA ALA A 324 25.11 54.80 -0.81
C ALA A 324 26.40 54.52 -1.59
N GLU A 325 26.29 53.73 -2.68
CA GLU A 325 26.94 53.86 -4.01
C GLU A 325 26.88 52.49 -4.71
N GLY A 326 26.21 52.38 -5.88
CA GLY A 326 26.83 52.35 -7.21
C GLY A 326 27.06 50.89 -7.64
N GLY A 327 26.71 50.34 -8.80
CA GLY A 327 26.48 50.80 -10.17
C GLY A 327 26.83 49.62 -11.12
N GLY A 328 26.28 49.61 -12.33
CA GLY A 328 26.71 48.73 -13.46
C GLY A 328 25.99 47.37 -13.55
N ALA A 329 25.08 47.07 -14.50
CA ALA A 329 25.03 47.17 -15.96
C ALA A 329 25.66 45.99 -16.74
N SER A 330 24.84 45.43 -17.66
CA SER A 330 25.16 44.63 -18.85
C SER A 330 25.79 43.24 -18.64
N GLY A 331 25.58 42.21 -19.46
CA GLY A 331 24.93 41.99 -20.75
C GLY A 331 25.12 40.48 -21.04
N GLY A 332 24.21 39.82 -21.73
CA GLY A 332 24.34 39.64 -23.17
C GLY A 332 23.85 38.24 -23.55
N ALA A 333 23.11 38.20 -24.66
CA ALA A 333 22.56 37.01 -25.29
C ALA A 333 23.67 36.12 -25.89
N ASP A 334 23.36 34.84 -26.11
CA ASP A 334 23.61 34.27 -27.43
C ASP A 334 22.71 33.07 -27.74
N ALA A 335 22.18 33.13 -28.95
CA ALA A 335 21.44 32.10 -29.64
C ALA A 335 22.37 31.44 -30.67
N GLY A 336 22.22 30.13 -30.88
CA GLY A 336 22.94 29.43 -31.94
C GLY A 336 22.26 28.12 -32.29
N GLY A 337 21.57 28.09 -33.43
CA GLY A 337 21.00 26.89 -34.04
C GLY A 337 21.88 26.28 -35.13
N ALA A 338 21.58 25.03 -35.48
CA ALA A 338 21.79 24.35 -36.78
C ALA A 338 21.30 22.88 -36.56
N SER A 339 20.28 22.29 -37.22
CA SER A 339 19.94 22.09 -38.63
C SER A 339 20.74 20.99 -39.36
N GLY A 340 20.00 19.98 -39.85
CA GLY A 340 20.34 19.07 -40.98
C GLY A 340 20.99 17.74 -40.58
N SER A 341 20.70 16.58 -41.19
CA SER A 341 19.90 16.20 -42.36
C SER A 341 20.02 14.69 -42.63
N GLY A 342 19.02 14.09 -43.28
CA GLY A 342 19.11 12.85 -44.09
C GLY A 342 18.89 11.54 -43.30
N GLY A 343 17.95 10.64 -43.61
CA GLY A 343 17.28 10.32 -44.87
C GLY A 343 17.78 8.96 -45.36
N LEU A 344 16.89 7.96 -45.46
CA LEU A 344 16.84 6.95 -46.53
C LEU A 344 15.69 5.96 -46.29
N ALA A 345 15.08 5.56 -47.40
CA ALA A 345 13.82 4.83 -47.54
C ALA A 345 14.04 3.38 -48.02
N SER A 346 13.03 2.52 -47.80
CA SER A 346 12.49 1.46 -48.69
C SER A 346 11.60 0.54 -47.83
N ALA A 347 10.31 0.25 -48.08
CA ALA A 347 9.47 -0.05 -49.24
C ALA A 347 9.40 -1.56 -49.60
N GLY A 348 8.15 -2.08 -49.62
CA GLY A 348 7.70 -3.42 -50.05
C GLY A 348 6.93 -4.13 -48.92
N GLY A 349 5.59 -4.26 -48.87
CA GLY A 349 4.64 -4.73 -49.89
C GLY A 349 4.61 -6.27 -49.85
N GLU A 350 3.53 -7.04 -49.72
CA GLU A 350 2.07 -6.92 -49.74
C GLU A 350 1.51 -8.19 -49.03
N GLY A 351 0.22 -8.25 -48.71
CA GLY A 351 -0.45 -9.53 -48.42
C GLY A 351 -1.64 -9.46 -47.46
N SER A 352 -2.80 -9.13 -48.00
CA SER A 352 -4.12 -9.12 -47.36
C SER A 352 -4.59 -10.48 -46.87
N GLU A 353 -5.31 -10.53 -45.75
CA GLU A 353 -6.53 -11.34 -45.65
C GLU A 353 -7.50 -10.77 -44.60
N THR A 354 -8.73 -10.59 -45.06
CA THR A 354 -9.83 -9.87 -44.43
C THR A 354 -10.62 -10.77 -43.47
N GLY A 355 -10.63 -10.44 -42.18
CA GLY A 355 -11.56 -10.97 -41.20
C GLY A 355 -12.37 -9.85 -40.56
N ARG A 356 -13.60 -9.65 -41.05
CA ARG A 356 -14.58 -8.69 -40.52
C ARG A 356 -14.92 -9.05 -39.05
N ALA A 357 -14.51 -8.21 -38.11
CA ALA A 357 -15.08 -8.13 -36.77
C ALA A 357 -15.79 -6.78 -36.63
N THR A 358 -17.11 -6.83 -36.42
CA THR A 358 -17.99 -5.67 -36.27
C THR A 358 -17.70 -4.97 -34.95
N ALA A 359 -16.96 -3.85 -35.02
CA ALA A 359 -16.85 -2.88 -33.94
C ALA A 359 -18.14 -2.03 -33.92
N GLY A 360 -19.02 -2.29 -32.96
CA GLY A 360 -20.07 -1.37 -32.58
C GLY A 360 -19.49 -0.31 -31.66
N GLY A 361 -19.22 0.88 -32.22
CA GLY A 361 -18.97 2.08 -31.43
C GLY A 361 -20.29 2.58 -30.83
N SER A 362 -20.26 2.91 -29.55
CA SER A 362 -21.26 3.78 -28.93
C SER A 362 -20.53 4.79 -28.05
N ASP A 363 -20.67 6.04 -28.45
CA ASP A 363 -20.14 7.25 -27.83
C ASP A 363 -20.47 7.36 -26.34
N GLY A 364 -19.43 7.35 -25.49
CA GLY A 364 -19.49 7.75 -24.10
C GLY A 364 -19.22 9.26 -23.95
N ARG A 365 -20.09 10.10 -24.51
CA ARG A 365 -20.08 11.54 -24.22
C ARG A 365 -20.68 11.74 -22.83
N ALA A 366 -19.86 11.67 -21.79
CA ALA A 366 -20.26 12.08 -20.44
C ALA A 366 -20.56 13.58 -20.46
N GLY A 367 -21.85 13.92 -20.58
CA GLY A 367 -22.33 15.27 -20.41
C GLY A 367 -22.07 15.72 -18.98
N THR A 368 -21.32 16.79 -18.82
CA THR A 368 -21.26 17.62 -17.61
C THR A 368 -22.63 18.27 -17.40
N GLY A 369 -23.54 17.50 -16.79
CA GLY A 369 -24.84 17.97 -16.34
C GLY A 369 -24.69 18.83 -15.10
N ASN A 370 -24.89 20.13 -15.28
CA ASN A 370 -25.01 21.16 -14.26
C ASN A 370 -25.97 20.73 -13.13
N GLN A 371 -25.44 20.43 -11.94
CA GLN A 371 -26.23 20.26 -10.73
C GLN A 371 -26.62 21.63 -10.18
N SER A 372 -27.67 22.21 -10.76
CA SER A 372 -28.39 23.32 -10.14
C SER A 372 -29.83 22.88 -9.90
N GLY A 373 -30.10 22.30 -8.72
CA GLY A 373 -31.47 22.06 -8.26
C GLY A 373 -31.70 20.83 -7.39
N THR A 374 -31.06 20.74 -6.21
CA THR A 374 -31.62 20.14 -4.97
C THR A 374 -30.69 20.49 -3.81
N ALA A 375 -30.83 21.71 -3.27
CA ALA A 375 -30.22 22.06 -1.99
C ALA A 375 -31.01 21.34 -0.88
N GLY A 376 -30.45 20.28 -0.29
CA GLY A 376 -31.03 19.66 0.91
C GLY A 376 -30.77 18.17 1.17
N ALA A 377 -30.20 17.38 0.23
CA ALA A 377 -29.86 15.99 0.52
C ALA A 377 -28.37 15.86 0.85
N GLY A 378 -28.03 15.55 2.10
CA GLY A 378 -26.66 15.25 2.52
C GLY A 378 -26.06 14.06 1.74
N VAL A 379 -24.73 13.99 1.67
CA VAL A 379 -24.03 12.89 0.98
C VAL A 379 -24.12 11.62 1.83
N VAL A 380 -24.77 10.58 1.31
CA VAL A 380 -24.85 9.27 1.99
C VAL A 380 -23.50 8.56 1.89
N THR A 381 -22.98 8.03 2.99
CA THR A 381 -21.76 7.20 3.02
C THR A 381 -22.10 5.72 3.21
N ALA A 382 -21.13 4.84 2.97
CA ALA A 382 -21.33 3.40 3.22
C ALA A 382 -21.57 3.14 4.72
N GLU A 383 -20.81 3.81 5.59
CA GLU A 383 -20.91 3.71 7.04
C GLU A 383 -22.31 4.07 7.54
N MET A 384 -22.97 5.06 6.94
CA MET A 384 -24.37 5.40 7.24
C MET A 384 -25.32 4.25 6.91
N VAL A 385 -25.11 3.53 5.79
CA VAL A 385 -25.92 2.37 5.42
C VAL A 385 -25.74 1.23 6.41
N PHE A 386 -24.50 0.93 6.80
CA PHE A 386 -24.24 -0.06 7.84
C PHE A 386 -24.84 0.32 9.19
N ARG A 387 -24.73 1.60 9.58
CA ARG A 387 -25.32 2.14 10.81
C ARG A 387 -26.85 2.03 10.80
N ALA A 388 -27.50 2.51 9.73
CA ALA A 388 -28.95 2.44 9.60
C ALA A 388 -29.48 0.99 9.66
N ALA A 389 -28.81 0.05 8.99
CA ALA A 389 -29.20 -1.36 9.05
C ALA A 389 -29.05 -1.94 10.48
N ALA A 390 -27.99 -1.57 11.21
CA ALA A 390 -27.81 -1.97 12.60
C ALA A 390 -28.87 -1.37 13.55
N GLU A 391 -29.40 -0.19 13.20
CA GLU A 391 -30.52 0.48 13.90
C GLU A 391 -31.90 -0.05 13.46
N GLY A 392 -31.95 -1.06 12.58
CA GLY A 392 -33.18 -1.73 12.16
C GLY A 392 -33.88 -1.12 10.94
N ASP A 393 -33.19 -0.24 10.20
CA ASP A 393 -33.72 0.32 8.94
C ASP A 393 -33.88 -0.76 7.87
N ALA A 394 -35.12 -0.97 7.42
CA ALA A 394 -35.46 -2.03 6.47
C ALA A 394 -34.80 -1.82 5.09
N VAL A 395 -34.69 -0.57 4.64
CA VAL A 395 -34.11 -0.23 3.33
C VAL A 395 -32.61 -0.49 3.33
N ALA A 396 -31.91 -0.06 4.39
CA ALA A 396 -30.50 -0.33 4.57
C ALA A 396 -30.23 -1.84 4.70
N ALA A 397 -31.06 -2.57 5.44
CA ALA A 397 -30.96 -4.02 5.54
C ALA A 397 -31.12 -4.74 4.19
N GLU A 398 -32.08 -4.28 3.35
CA GLU A 398 -32.25 -4.79 1.98
C GLU A 398 -31.02 -4.51 1.11
N ILE A 399 -30.49 -3.28 1.17
CA ILE A 399 -29.26 -2.90 0.44
C ILE A 399 -28.09 -3.82 0.84
N LEU A 400 -27.90 -4.05 2.15
CA LEU A 400 -26.84 -4.93 2.65
C LEU A 400 -27.06 -6.40 2.26
N GLY A 401 -28.30 -6.88 2.24
CA GLY A 401 -28.65 -8.22 1.77
C GLY A 401 -28.24 -8.44 0.30
N ASP A 402 -28.56 -7.49 -0.57
CA ASP A 402 -28.16 -7.54 -1.98
C ASP A 402 -26.64 -7.48 -2.16
N ILE A 403 -25.95 -6.66 -1.36
CA ILE A 403 -24.49 -6.60 -1.35
C ILE A 403 -23.89 -7.93 -0.90
N ALA A 404 -24.46 -8.60 0.10
CA ALA A 404 -24.00 -9.90 0.57
C ALA A 404 -24.14 -10.98 -0.51
N VAL A 405 -25.30 -11.06 -1.18
CA VAL A 405 -25.52 -11.98 -2.31
C VAL A 405 -24.52 -11.72 -3.43
N ARG A 406 -24.32 -10.45 -3.80
CA ARG A 406 -23.37 -10.06 -4.85
C ARG A 406 -21.93 -10.42 -4.46
N THR A 407 -21.53 -10.16 -3.22
CA THR A 407 -20.18 -10.47 -2.71
C THR A 407 -19.97 -11.98 -2.65
N ALA A 408 -20.96 -12.76 -2.23
CA ALA A 408 -20.90 -14.22 -2.27
C ALA A 408 -20.72 -14.77 -3.70
N ARG A 409 -21.33 -14.16 -4.73
CA ARG A 409 -21.06 -14.53 -6.14
C ARG A 409 -19.61 -14.25 -6.54
N VAL A 410 -19.05 -13.11 -6.12
CA VAL A 410 -17.64 -12.77 -6.37
C VAL A 410 -16.72 -13.80 -5.71
N VAL A 411 -16.92 -14.07 -4.43
CA VAL A 411 -16.13 -15.05 -3.66
C VAL A 411 -16.29 -16.46 -4.23
N ALA A 412 -17.49 -16.89 -4.61
CA ALA A 412 -17.71 -18.19 -5.26
C ALA A 412 -16.95 -18.29 -6.58
N THR A 413 -16.94 -17.22 -7.39
CA THR A 413 -16.22 -17.23 -8.68
C THR A 413 -14.72 -17.37 -8.48
N VAL A 414 -14.14 -16.63 -7.53
CA VAL A 414 -12.73 -16.80 -7.12
C VAL A 414 -12.49 -18.22 -6.61
N GLY A 415 -13.39 -18.72 -5.77
CA GLY A 415 -13.36 -20.08 -5.23
C GLY A 415 -13.29 -21.15 -6.32
N ILE A 416 -14.10 -21.01 -7.37
CA ILE A 416 -14.13 -21.95 -8.50
C ILE A 416 -12.87 -21.87 -9.35
N LEU A 417 -12.33 -20.66 -9.57
CA LEU A 417 -11.19 -20.46 -10.47
C LEU A 417 -9.84 -20.83 -9.83
N PHE A 418 -9.69 -20.56 -8.52
CA PHE A 418 -8.40 -20.66 -7.84
C PHE A 418 -8.38 -21.69 -6.71
N ASN A 419 -9.55 -22.13 -6.22
CA ASN A 419 -9.68 -23.05 -5.10
C ASN A 419 -8.81 -22.67 -3.87
N PRO A 420 -8.93 -21.43 -3.35
CA PRO A 420 -8.19 -21.03 -2.17
C PRO A 420 -8.75 -21.70 -0.91
N GLU A 421 -7.91 -21.84 0.11
CA GLU A 421 -8.34 -22.23 1.44
C GLU A 421 -9.12 -21.09 2.12
N LEU A 422 -8.63 -19.86 1.96
CA LEU A 422 -9.17 -18.66 2.61
C LEU A 422 -9.34 -17.50 1.63
N VAL A 423 -10.47 -16.81 1.73
CA VAL A 423 -10.71 -15.50 1.10
C VAL A 423 -10.89 -14.45 2.20
N VAL A 424 -9.99 -13.48 2.26
CA VAL A 424 -10.07 -12.37 3.21
C VAL A 424 -10.67 -11.14 2.53
N LEU A 425 -11.74 -10.59 3.09
CA LEU A 425 -12.31 -9.31 2.68
C LEU A 425 -11.57 -8.16 3.40
N GLY A 426 -10.93 -7.29 2.61
CA GLY A 426 -10.09 -6.20 3.09
C GLY A 426 -10.48 -4.82 2.55
N GLY A 427 -9.77 -3.80 3.05
CA GLY A 427 -9.95 -2.40 2.70
C GLY A 427 -10.71 -1.59 3.76
N ALA A 428 -11.03 -0.34 3.45
CA ALA A 428 -11.60 0.63 4.39
C ALA A 428 -12.95 0.19 5.00
N VAL A 429 -13.71 -0.67 4.31
CA VAL A 429 -15.00 -1.19 4.79
C VAL A 429 -14.91 -2.53 5.53
N ALA A 430 -13.70 -3.05 5.80
CA ALA A 430 -13.52 -4.35 6.46
C ALA A 430 -14.35 -4.45 7.74
N GLU A 431 -14.21 -3.49 8.67
CA GLU A 431 -14.93 -3.53 9.96
C GLU A 431 -16.45 -3.62 9.79
N ALA A 432 -17.02 -2.81 8.89
CA ALA A 432 -18.45 -2.79 8.62
C ALA A 432 -18.92 -4.09 7.92
N ALA A 433 -18.08 -4.64 7.04
CA ALA A 433 -18.34 -5.87 6.30
C ALA A 433 -18.38 -7.13 7.18
N LYS A 434 -17.90 -7.09 8.44
CA LYS A 434 -18.07 -8.19 9.41
C LYS A 434 -19.54 -8.58 9.57
N SER A 435 -20.45 -7.60 9.53
CA SER A 435 -21.90 -7.86 9.63
C SER A 435 -22.47 -8.62 8.42
N LEU A 436 -21.78 -8.59 7.27
CA LEU A 436 -22.20 -9.29 6.06
C LEU A 436 -21.74 -10.76 6.03
N LEU A 437 -20.72 -11.14 6.82
CA LEU A 437 -20.12 -12.48 6.77
C LEU A 437 -21.14 -13.62 6.87
N PRO A 438 -22.08 -13.63 7.85
CA PRO A 438 -23.05 -14.73 7.93
C PRO A 438 -23.92 -14.87 6.69
N SER A 439 -24.31 -13.73 6.09
CA SER A 439 -25.10 -13.71 4.85
C SER A 439 -24.28 -14.17 3.65
N ILE A 440 -23.01 -13.76 3.58
CA ILE A 440 -22.09 -14.19 2.51
C ILE A 440 -21.87 -15.71 2.58
N GLU A 441 -21.57 -16.26 3.76
CA GLU A 441 -21.35 -17.70 3.97
C GLU A 441 -22.60 -18.53 3.65
N GLN A 442 -23.78 -18.06 4.09
CA GLN A 442 -25.04 -18.70 3.77
C GLN A 442 -25.26 -18.79 2.25
N GLN A 443 -25.02 -17.68 1.53
CA GLN A 443 -25.17 -17.66 0.07
C GLN A 443 -24.12 -18.51 -0.63
N LEU A 444 -22.87 -18.50 -0.16
CA LEU A 444 -21.77 -19.30 -0.73
C LEU A 444 -22.08 -20.80 -0.75
N SER A 445 -22.69 -21.31 0.31
CA SER A 445 -23.11 -22.72 0.39
C SER A 445 -24.10 -23.13 -0.72
N THR A 446 -24.78 -22.16 -1.34
CA THR A 446 -25.70 -22.40 -2.47
C THR A 446 -25.02 -22.35 -3.84
N PHE A 447 -23.84 -21.72 -3.93
CA PHE A 447 -23.13 -21.52 -5.20
C PHE A 447 -22.03 -22.55 -5.45
N THR A 448 -21.47 -23.15 -4.40
CA THR A 448 -20.39 -24.14 -4.51
C THR A 448 -20.52 -25.22 -3.44
N THR A 449 -20.14 -26.46 -3.78
CA THR A 449 -20.13 -27.60 -2.85
C THR A 449 -18.93 -27.57 -1.90
N THR A 450 -17.88 -26.84 -2.27
CA THR A 450 -16.64 -26.67 -1.47
C THR A 450 -16.33 -25.18 -1.35
N PRO A 451 -17.12 -24.41 -0.58
CA PRO A 451 -16.86 -22.99 -0.40
C PRO A 451 -15.52 -22.77 0.32
N PRO A 452 -14.72 -21.77 -0.10
CA PRO A 452 -13.56 -21.36 0.68
C PRO A 452 -14.00 -20.78 2.03
N GLN A 453 -13.11 -20.78 3.01
CA GLN A 453 -13.34 -20.01 4.23
C GLN A 453 -13.37 -18.52 3.89
N VAL A 454 -14.18 -17.75 4.60
CA VAL A 454 -14.25 -16.29 4.42
C VAL A 454 -13.96 -15.62 5.74
N ALA A 455 -13.00 -14.70 5.73
CA ALA A 455 -12.69 -13.86 6.88
C ALA A 455 -12.73 -12.38 6.48
N VAL A 456 -12.75 -11.51 7.48
CA VAL A 456 -12.56 -10.08 7.31
C VAL A 456 -11.22 -9.71 7.93
N SER A 457 -10.44 -8.91 7.21
CA SER A 457 -9.13 -8.45 7.66
C SER A 457 -9.18 -7.77 9.03
N SER A 458 -8.35 -8.23 9.96
CA SER A 458 -8.09 -7.55 11.24
C SER A 458 -7.11 -6.37 11.11
N LEU A 459 -6.39 -6.26 9.97
CA LEU A 459 -5.49 -5.14 9.66
C LEU A 459 -6.26 -3.89 9.16
N GLY A 460 -7.53 -4.06 8.79
CA GLY A 460 -8.45 -2.98 8.44
C GLY A 460 -7.91 -2.09 7.31
N ASP A 461 -7.86 -0.78 7.55
CA ASP A 461 -7.42 0.21 6.57
C ASP A 461 -5.89 0.26 6.38
N THR A 462 -5.13 -0.47 7.19
CA THR A 462 -3.65 -0.54 7.11
C THR A 462 -3.13 -1.77 6.38
N ILE A 463 -4.02 -2.68 5.94
CA ILE A 463 -3.66 -3.94 5.28
C ILE A 463 -2.63 -3.74 4.14
N VAL A 464 -2.83 -2.73 3.30
CA VAL A 464 -1.92 -2.41 2.18
C VAL A 464 -0.59 -1.86 2.69
N SER A 465 -0.59 -0.91 3.63
CA SER A 465 0.65 -0.34 4.16
C SER A 465 1.48 -1.35 4.96
N VAL A 466 0.84 -2.27 5.70
CA VAL A 466 1.50 -3.39 6.39
C VAL A 466 2.12 -4.35 5.37
N GLY A 467 1.38 -4.66 4.30
CA GLY A 467 1.90 -5.39 3.15
C GLY A 467 3.10 -4.70 2.49
N ALA A 468 3.04 -3.39 2.33
CA ALA A 468 4.11 -2.57 1.77
C ALA A 468 5.38 -2.62 2.63
N VAL A 469 5.23 -2.57 3.97
CA VAL A 469 6.34 -2.82 4.90
C VAL A 469 6.93 -4.21 4.67
N ARG A 470 6.10 -5.26 4.59
CA ARG A 470 6.57 -6.63 4.33
C ARG A 470 7.29 -6.75 2.99
N HIS A 471 6.81 -6.07 1.96
CA HIS A 471 7.44 -6.03 0.64
C HIS A 471 8.83 -5.36 0.71
N ALA A 472 8.96 -4.25 1.43
CA ALA A 472 10.26 -3.62 1.67
C ALA A 472 11.19 -4.53 2.48
N LEU A 473 10.70 -5.20 3.53
CA LEU A 473 11.49 -6.17 4.30
C LEU A 473 11.95 -7.36 3.45
N ASN A 474 11.12 -7.86 2.53
CA ASN A 474 11.53 -8.91 1.58
C ASN A 474 12.74 -8.45 0.75
N TYR A 475 12.74 -7.19 0.28
CA TYR A 475 13.89 -6.62 -0.42
C TYR A 475 15.12 -6.54 0.48
N VAL A 476 14.97 -6.09 1.73
CA VAL A 476 16.08 -6.06 2.68
C VAL A 476 16.64 -7.47 2.90
N GLU A 477 15.81 -8.48 3.16
CA GLU A 477 16.25 -9.86 3.40
C GLU A 477 16.97 -10.47 2.20
N GLN A 478 16.48 -10.21 0.98
CA GLN A 478 17.10 -10.72 -0.25
C GLN A 478 18.44 -10.06 -0.57
N ASN A 479 18.63 -8.80 -0.14
CA ASN A 479 19.80 -7.99 -0.46
C ASN A 479 20.69 -7.69 0.76
N ALA A 480 20.40 -8.24 1.94
CA ALA A 480 21.04 -7.88 3.21
C ALA A 480 22.58 -7.90 3.15
N LEU A 481 23.14 -8.87 2.43
CA LEU A 481 24.59 -9.05 2.32
C LEU A 481 25.26 -8.11 1.30
N ASP A 482 24.49 -7.39 0.50
CA ASP A 482 24.97 -6.38 -0.47
C ASP A 482 24.65 -4.95 -0.04
N LEU A 483 23.75 -4.78 0.94
CA LEU A 483 23.39 -3.49 1.50
C LEU A 483 24.49 -2.99 2.43
N THR A 484 24.77 -1.69 2.34
CA THR A 484 25.64 -0.99 3.28
C THR A 484 24.77 -0.25 4.28
N LEU A 485 24.89 -0.60 5.56
CA LEU A 485 24.16 0.05 6.64
C LEU A 485 24.91 1.29 7.11
N THR A 486 24.16 2.34 7.42
CA THR A 486 24.72 3.55 8.04
C THR A 486 25.20 3.18 9.44
N ALA A 487 26.52 3.26 9.68
CA ALA A 487 27.11 2.85 10.94
C ALA A 487 26.64 3.76 12.09
N ARG A 488 25.67 3.30 12.88
CA ARG A 488 25.26 3.97 14.10
C ARG A 488 26.27 3.65 15.22
N ARG A 489 26.91 4.69 15.77
CA ARG A 489 27.65 4.57 17.02
C ARG A 489 26.62 4.49 18.15
N PHE A 490 26.53 3.32 18.78
CA PHE A 490 25.79 3.14 20.04
C PHE A 490 26.55 3.78 21.21
#